data_AF-A0A537URE4-F1
#
_entry.id   AF-A0A537URE4-F1
#
_cell.length_a   1.000
_cell.length_b   1.000
_cell.length_c   1.000
_cell.angle_alpha   90.00
_cell.angle_beta   90.00
_cell.angle_gamma   90.00
#
_symmetry.space_group_name_H-M   'P 1'
#
loop_
_entity.id
_entity.type
_entity.pdbx_description
1 polymer ?
#
loop_
_entity_poly.entity_id
_entity_poly.type
_entity_poly.pdbx_seq_one_letter_code
_entity_poly.pdbx_strand_id
1 'polypeptide(L)'
;MTSERYNARETEPRWQRRWDEQAIFASKNDDPRPKYYVLEMFPYPSGRIHIGHVRNYTLGDVLARYMRAKGHNVLHPMGWDAFGLPAENAAIERKVAPKAWTYDNIAAMKKQLQSIGLSLDWSREFATCDPSYYKHQQKLFLDFLRAGLAEREERKLNWDPVDMTVLANEQVIDGRGWRSGAPVEQREMKQWVFKISKYSQELLDALDTLDRWPDKVRLMQRNWIGRSEGLLIRFALDPVTAPEGANELTIFTTRHDTLFGAKFMAIAPDHPLALAAAAKNPKLAEFIAEAKRHGTAQEIIDTAEKLGFDTGIKAIHPFDANW
;
A
#
# COMPACT_ATOMS: atom_id res chain seq x y z
N MET A 1 -29.30 -28.92 -44.80
CA MET A 1 -28.02 -28.80 -44.08
C MET A 1 -28.34 -28.68 -42.61
N THR A 2 -28.16 -29.75 -41.85
CA THR A 2 -28.26 -29.71 -40.39
C THR A 2 -27.13 -28.84 -39.88
N SER A 3 -27.48 -27.69 -39.29
CA SER A 3 -26.55 -26.87 -38.52
C SER A 3 -26.00 -27.73 -37.39
N GLU A 4 -24.78 -28.25 -37.51
CA GLU A 4 -24.10 -28.88 -36.39
C GLU A 4 -24.00 -27.86 -35.25
N ARG A 5 -24.45 -28.26 -34.06
CA ARG A 5 -24.46 -27.39 -32.88
C ARG A 5 -23.02 -27.14 -32.43
N TYR A 6 -22.69 -25.90 -32.11
CA TYR A 6 -21.36 -25.53 -31.59
C TYR A 6 -20.96 -26.39 -30.38
N ASN A 7 -19.78 -27.02 -30.47
CA ASN A 7 -19.18 -27.82 -29.40
C ASN A 7 -17.89 -27.16 -28.88
N ALA A 8 -17.98 -26.50 -27.73
CA ALA A 8 -16.84 -25.83 -27.10
C ALA A 8 -15.71 -26.79 -26.72
N ARG A 9 -16.05 -27.99 -26.23
CA ARG A 9 -15.06 -29.00 -25.76
C ARG A 9 -14.11 -29.46 -26.87
N GLU A 10 -14.59 -29.46 -28.11
CA GLU A 10 -13.77 -29.78 -29.28
C GLU A 10 -13.12 -28.53 -29.90
N THR A 11 -13.87 -27.41 -29.95
CA THR A 11 -13.45 -26.22 -30.68
C THR A 11 -12.38 -25.42 -29.95
N GLU A 12 -12.48 -25.25 -28.64
CA GLU A 12 -11.55 -24.41 -27.85
C GLU A 12 -10.13 -24.99 -27.82
N PRO A 13 -9.90 -26.28 -27.47
CA PRO A 13 -8.54 -26.83 -27.46
C PRO A 13 -7.90 -26.84 -28.86
N ARG A 14 -8.71 -26.98 -29.92
CA ARG A 14 -8.22 -26.93 -31.30
C ARG A 14 -7.61 -25.56 -31.62
N TRP A 15 -8.30 -24.47 -31.28
CA TRP A 15 -7.81 -23.13 -31.58
C TRP A 15 -6.66 -22.71 -30.66
N GLN A 16 -6.72 -23.05 -29.37
CA GLN A 16 -5.63 -22.81 -28.42
C GLN A 16 -4.33 -23.45 -28.92
N ARG A 17 -4.36 -24.74 -29.29
CA ARG A 17 -3.20 -25.43 -29.88
C ARG A 17 -2.64 -24.72 -31.11
N ARG A 18 -3.52 -24.32 -32.04
CA ARG A 18 -3.10 -23.63 -33.27
C ARG A 18 -2.41 -22.29 -32.97
N TRP A 19 -2.90 -21.55 -31.99
CA TRP A 19 -2.30 -20.28 -31.57
C TRP A 19 -0.94 -20.47 -30.91
N ASP A 20 -0.81 -21.50 -30.06
CA ASP A 20 0.43 -21.86 -29.38
C ASP A 20 1.51 -22.37 -30.36
N GLU A 21 1.15 -23.30 -31.26
CA GLU A 21 2.05 -23.84 -32.29
C GLU A 21 2.62 -22.76 -33.19
N GLN A 22 1.83 -21.73 -33.48
CA GLN A 22 2.23 -20.58 -34.29
C GLN A 22 2.82 -19.44 -33.46
N ALA A 23 2.85 -19.57 -32.14
CA ALA A 23 3.27 -18.54 -31.19
C ALA A 23 2.67 -17.16 -31.49
N ILE A 24 1.39 -17.09 -31.90
CA ILE A 24 0.81 -15.86 -32.46
C ILE A 24 0.67 -14.72 -31.45
N PHE A 25 0.80 -15.01 -30.16
CA PHE A 25 0.75 -14.03 -29.06
C PHE A 25 2.13 -13.61 -28.57
N ALA A 26 3.22 -14.22 -29.07
CA ALA A 26 4.57 -13.77 -28.79
C ALA A 26 4.76 -12.33 -29.30
N SER A 27 5.45 -11.52 -28.50
CA SER A 27 5.66 -10.09 -28.75
C SER A 27 7.15 -9.84 -28.96
N LYS A 28 7.56 -9.58 -30.20
CA LYS A 28 8.97 -9.36 -30.53
C LYS A 28 9.39 -7.93 -30.25
N ASN A 29 10.62 -7.72 -29.76
CA ASN A 29 11.13 -6.37 -29.44
C ASN A 29 11.53 -5.58 -30.70
N ASP A 30 11.86 -6.27 -31.78
CA ASP A 30 12.30 -5.73 -33.08
C ASP A 30 11.16 -5.63 -34.11
N ASP A 31 9.91 -5.82 -33.68
CA ASP A 31 8.75 -5.71 -34.56
C ASP A 31 8.52 -4.26 -35.02
N PRO A 32 8.41 -3.98 -36.33
CA PRO A 32 8.26 -2.62 -36.84
C PRO A 32 6.86 -2.03 -36.63
N ARG A 33 5.87 -2.84 -36.22
CA ARG A 33 4.50 -2.37 -35.99
C ARG A 33 4.43 -1.46 -34.75
N PRO A 34 3.42 -0.55 -34.67
CA PRO A 34 3.21 0.27 -33.49
C PRO A 34 3.04 -0.58 -32.23
N LYS A 35 3.81 -0.29 -31.18
CA LYS A 35 3.75 -1.02 -29.91
C LYS A 35 2.46 -0.73 -29.15
N TYR A 36 1.93 -1.72 -28.45
CA TYR A 36 0.86 -1.55 -27.48
C TYR A 36 1.08 -2.49 -26.30
N TYR A 37 0.97 -2.00 -25.07
CA TYR A 37 1.14 -2.81 -23.87
C TYR A 37 -0.20 -2.88 -23.12
N VAL A 38 -0.80 -4.07 -23.09
CA VAL A 38 -1.96 -4.39 -22.24
C VAL A 38 -1.46 -5.10 -20.99
N LEU A 39 -1.86 -4.60 -19.82
CA LEU A 39 -1.43 -5.15 -18.54
C LEU A 39 -2.59 -5.14 -17.56
N GLU A 40 -2.89 -6.32 -17.02
CA GLU A 40 -3.69 -6.51 -15.83
C GLU A 40 -2.78 -6.72 -14.61
N MET A 41 -3.32 -6.44 -13.42
CA MET A 41 -2.65 -6.86 -12.18
C MET A 41 -2.55 -8.38 -12.13
N PHE A 42 -1.32 -8.88 -12.20
CA PHE A 42 -0.93 -10.29 -12.10
C PHE A 42 -1.31 -10.91 -10.73
N PRO A 43 -1.67 -12.21 -10.69
CA PRO A 43 -2.29 -12.81 -9.51
C PRO A 43 -1.28 -13.24 -8.42
N TYR A 44 -1.77 -13.25 -7.18
CA TYR A 44 -1.18 -14.06 -6.11
C TYR A 44 -1.42 -15.55 -6.37
N PRO A 45 -0.40 -16.43 -6.32
CA PRO A 45 -0.53 -17.87 -6.48
C PRO A 45 -1.02 -18.55 -5.18
N SER A 46 -2.14 -18.07 -4.64
CA SER A 46 -2.70 -18.53 -3.37
C SER A 46 -3.58 -19.79 -3.47
N GLY A 47 -3.86 -20.27 -4.69
CA GLY A 47 -4.63 -21.49 -4.92
C GLY A 47 -5.11 -21.65 -6.36
N ARG A 48 -6.41 -21.47 -6.58
CA ARG A 48 -7.05 -21.59 -7.90
C ARG A 48 -7.56 -20.23 -8.37
N ILE A 49 -7.69 -20.07 -9.69
CA ILE A 49 -8.38 -18.87 -10.22
C ILE A 49 -9.86 -18.87 -9.78
N HIS A 50 -10.45 -17.68 -9.72
CA HIS A 50 -11.84 -17.45 -9.34
C HIS A 50 -12.49 -16.50 -10.34
N ILE A 51 -13.81 -16.30 -10.29
CA ILE A 51 -14.52 -15.52 -11.33
C ILE A 51 -14.03 -14.06 -11.46
N GLY A 52 -13.54 -13.46 -10.36
CA GLY A 52 -12.86 -12.16 -10.39
C GLY A 52 -11.63 -12.14 -11.31
N HIS A 53 -10.80 -13.18 -11.28
CA HIS A 53 -9.65 -13.33 -12.19
C HIS A 53 -10.09 -13.42 -13.64
N VAL A 54 -11.11 -14.25 -13.92
CA VAL A 54 -11.67 -14.39 -15.27
C VAL A 54 -12.15 -13.05 -15.79
N ARG A 55 -12.93 -12.30 -15.00
CA ARG A 55 -13.41 -10.97 -15.38
C ARG A 55 -12.24 -10.03 -15.71
N ASN A 56 -11.22 -9.97 -14.85
CA ASN A 56 -10.09 -9.05 -15.03
C ASN A 56 -9.31 -9.37 -16.32
N TYR A 57 -8.89 -10.62 -16.50
CA TYR A 57 -8.03 -11.01 -17.61
C TYR A 57 -8.77 -11.12 -18.94
N THR A 58 -10.08 -11.43 -18.95
CA THR A 58 -10.87 -11.38 -20.18
C THR A 58 -11.00 -9.94 -20.70
N LEU A 59 -11.09 -8.92 -19.83
CA LEU A 59 -11.17 -7.53 -20.27
C LEU A 59 -9.89 -7.06 -20.98
N GLY A 60 -8.71 -7.38 -20.43
CA GLY A 60 -7.46 -7.07 -21.12
C GLY A 60 -7.28 -7.94 -22.36
N ASP A 61 -7.68 -9.21 -22.35
CA ASP A 61 -7.65 -10.07 -23.55
C ASP A 61 -8.46 -9.51 -24.73
N VAL A 62 -9.68 -9.01 -24.48
CA VAL A 62 -10.50 -8.36 -25.52
C VAL A 62 -9.76 -7.18 -26.13
N LEU A 63 -9.15 -6.32 -25.30
CA LEU A 63 -8.37 -5.18 -25.77
C LEU A 63 -7.11 -5.60 -26.53
N ALA A 64 -6.38 -6.59 -26.01
CA ALA A 64 -5.15 -7.09 -26.62
C ALA A 64 -5.41 -7.68 -28.02
N ARG A 65 -6.45 -8.51 -28.14
CA ARG A 65 -6.90 -9.07 -29.42
C ARG A 65 -7.37 -7.99 -30.39
N TYR A 66 -8.16 -7.03 -29.91
CA TYR A 66 -8.61 -5.88 -30.71
C TYR A 66 -7.42 -5.08 -31.27
N MET A 67 -6.44 -4.75 -30.43
CA MET A 67 -5.26 -3.97 -30.86
C MET A 67 -4.36 -4.76 -31.81
N ARG A 68 -4.21 -6.07 -31.60
CA ARG A 68 -3.46 -6.95 -32.51
C ARG A 68 -4.15 -7.04 -33.87
N ALA A 69 -5.48 -7.12 -33.90
CA ALA A 69 -6.27 -7.06 -35.14
C ALA A 69 -6.17 -5.70 -35.86
N LYS A 70 -5.96 -4.61 -35.12
CA LYS A 70 -5.62 -3.28 -35.68
C LYS A 70 -4.16 -3.13 -36.14
N GLY A 71 -3.38 -4.21 -36.17
CA GLY A 71 -2.01 -4.20 -36.67
C GLY A 71 -0.97 -3.71 -35.68
N HIS A 72 -1.25 -3.67 -34.37
CA HIS A 72 -0.26 -3.33 -33.35
C HIS A 72 0.61 -4.54 -32.97
N ASN A 73 1.85 -4.31 -32.57
CA ASN A 73 2.66 -5.27 -31.83
C ASN A 73 2.27 -5.21 -30.35
N VAL A 74 1.42 -6.14 -29.93
CA VAL A 74 0.81 -6.11 -28.59
C VAL A 74 1.58 -6.98 -27.62
N LEU A 75 2.21 -6.37 -26.61
CA LEU A 75 2.69 -7.05 -25.41
C LEU A 75 1.51 -7.24 -24.44
N HIS A 76 1.18 -8.50 -24.17
CA HIS A 76 0.16 -8.90 -23.20
C HIS A 76 0.75 -10.01 -22.32
N PRO A 77 1.46 -9.66 -21.24
CA PRO A 77 2.22 -10.61 -20.43
C PRO A 77 1.40 -11.13 -19.24
N MET A 78 1.90 -12.17 -18.60
CA MET A 78 1.42 -12.65 -17.30
C MET A 78 2.60 -13.03 -16.43
N GLY A 79 2.43 -12.90 -15.12
CA GLY A 79 3.41 -13.34 -14.12
C GLY A 79 2.72 -13.76 -12.84
N TRP A 80 3.50 -13.97 -11.77
CA TRP A 80 2.99 -14.42 -10.49
C TRP A 80 3.54 -13.56 -9.35
N ASP A 81 2.65 -12.93 -8.58
CA ASP A 81 3.03 -12.18 -7.38
C ASP A 81 3.20 -13.17 -6.21
N ALA A 82 4.38 -13.77 -6.14
CA ALA A 82 4.64 -15.05 -5.50
C ALA A 82 5.37 -14.96 -4.15
N PHE A 83 5.59 -13.75 -3.62
CA PHE A 83 6.11 -13.52 -2.27
C PHE A 83 5.02 -13.03 -1.30
N GLY A 84 5.37 -12.99 -0.02
CA GLY A 84 4.56 -12.37 1.02
C GLY A 84 3.60 -13.33 1.73
N LEU A 85 2.86 -12.75 2.68
CA LEU A 85 2.03 -13.49 3.63
C LEU A 85 1.09 -14.49 2.94
N PRO A 86 0.35 -14.15 1.85
CA PRO A 86 -0.62 -15.07 1.24
C PRO A 86 -0.07 -16.47 0.99
N ALA A 87 1.09 -16.56 0.34
CA ALA A 87 1.77 -17.81 0.01
C ALA A 87 2.38 -18.48 1.25
N GLU A 88 2.99 -17.70 2.14
CA GLU A 88 3.61 -18.21 3.37
C GLU A 88 2.58 -18.84 4.32
N ASN A 89 1.51 -18.13 4.71
CA ASN A 89 0.57 -18.71 5.68
C ASN A 89 -0.19 -19.90 5.09
N ALA A 90 -0.48 -19.91 3.78
CA ALA A 90 -1.12 -21.06 3.14
C ALA A 90 -0.21 -22.30 3.15
N ALA A 91 1.10 -22.10 3.05
CA ALA A 91 2.09 -23.16 3.15
C ALA A 91 2.25 -23.65 4.60
N ILE A 92 2.25 -22.74 5.58
CA ILE A 92 2.27 -23.04 7.03
C ILE A 92 1.04 -23.88 7.42
N GLU A 93 -0.17 -23.43 7.05
CA GLU A 93 -1.43 -24.14 7.35
C GLU A 93 -1.42 -25.58 6.83
N ARG A 94 -0.87 -25.77 5.62
CA ARG A 94 -0.77 -27.08 4.97
C ARG A 94 0.50 -27.86 5.32
N LYS A 95 1.38 -27.31 6.16
CA LYS A 95 2.66 -27.91 6.58
C LYS A 95 3.55 -28.31 5.40
N VAL A 96 3.59 -27.47 4.37
CA VAL A 96 4.41 -27.65 3.16
C VAL A 96 5.42 -26.51 3.02
N ALA A 97 6.50 -26.74 2.29
CA ALA A 97 7.47 -25.67 2.02
C ALA A 97 6.83 -24.58 1.13
N PRO A 98 6.92 -23.28 1.49
CA PRO A 98 6.31 -22.18 0.73
C PRO A 98 6.69 -22.17 -0.74
N LYS A 99 7.94 -22.52 -1.05
CA LYS A 99 8.42 -22.63 -2.43
C LYS A 99 7.64 -23.67 -3.24
N ALA A 100 7.57 -24.92 -2.76
CA ALA A 100 6.90 -26.00 -3.47
C ALA A 100 5.40 -25.67 -3.66
N TRP A 101 4.75 -25.22 -2.59
CA TRP A 101 3.36 -24.78 -2.59
C TRP A 101 3.08 -23.72 -3.66
N THR A 102 3.94 -22.70 -3.73
CA THR A 102 3.82 -21.59 -4.67
C THR A 102 3.95 -22.06 -6.11
N TYR A 103 4.95 -22.89 -6.44
CA TYR A 103 5.13 -23.38 -7.82
C TYR A 103 4.03 -24.36 -8.24
N ASP A 104 3.50 -25.18 -7.32
CA ASP A 104 2.36 -26.06 -7.61
C ASP A 104 1.10 -25.24 -7.93
N ASN A 105 0.85 -24.16 -7.19
CA ASN A 105 -0.25 -23.24 -7.48
C ASN A 105 -0.05 -22.47 -8.78
N ILE A 106 1.16 -22.00 -9.06
CA ILE A 106 1.51 -21.37 -10.34
C ILE A 106 1.18 -22.34 -11.49
N ALA A 107 1.64 -23.60 -11.42
CA ALA A 107 1.38 -24.59 -12.45
C ALA A 107 -0.12 -24.89 -12.61
N ALA A 108 -0.86 -24.96 -11.50
CA ALA A 108 -2.29 -25.15 -11.49
C ALA A 108 -3.06 -23.97 -12.11
N MET A 109 -2.76 -22.74 -11.69
CA MET A 109 -3.39 -21.52 -12.18
C MET A 109 -3.05 -21.27 -13.64
N LYS A 110 -1.80 -21.50 -14.06
CA LYS A 110 -1.37 -21.40 -15.46
C LYS A 110 -2.21 -22.28 -16.36
N LYS A 111 -2.39 -23.55 -16.00
CA LYS A 111 -3.26 -24.48 -16.76
C LYS A 111 -4.70 -23.96 -16.86
N GLN A 112 -5.24 -23.39 -15.78
CA GLN A 112 -6.58 -22.81 -15.79
C GLN A 112 -6.67 -21.56 -16.69
N LEU A 113 -5.70 -20.65 -16.61
CA LEU A 113 -5.64 -19.45 -17.47
C LEU A 113 -5.47 -19.81 -18.95
N GLN A 114 -4.64 -20.79 -19.27
CA GLN A 114 -4.49 -21.31 -20.63
C GLN A 114 -5.80 -21.91 -21.14
N SER A 115 -6.55 -22.62 -20.29
CA SER A 115 -7.83 -23.22 -20.70
C SER A 115 -8.90 -22.19 -21.06
N ILE A 116 -8.81 -20.95 -20.56
CA ILE A 116 -9.69 -19.83 -20.92
C ILE A 116 -9.36 -19.30 -22.33
N GLY A 117 -8.17 -19.56 -22.86
CA GLY A 117 -7.74 -19.10 -24.19
C GLY A 117 -7.33 -17.63 -24.24
N LEU A 118 -6.75 -17.10 -23.16
CA LEU A 118 -6.20 -15.74 -23.12
C LEU A 118 -5.01 -15.59 -24.09
N SER A 119 -4.86 -14.41 -24.69
CA SER A 119 -3.83 -14.04 -25.67
C SER A 119 -2.52 -13.59 -25.02
N LEU A 120 -2.02 -14.39 -24.08
CA LEU A 120 -0.85 -14.07 -23.27
C LEU A 120 0.47 -14.51 -23.94
N ASP A 121 1.50 -13.68 -23.80
CA ASP A 121 2.87 -14.01 -24.16
C ASP A 121 3.56 -14.77 -23.01
N TRP A 122 3.36 -16.09 -22.96
CA TRP A 122 3.95 -16.97 -21.95
C TRP A 122 5.48 -17.04 -22.01
N SER A 123 6.12 -16.56 -23.09
CA SER A 123 7.59 -16.49 -23.15
C SER A 123 8.17 -15.42 -22.21
N ARG A 124 7.32 -14.52 -21.70
CA ARG A 124 7.67 -13.44 -20.77
C ARG A 124 7.19 -13.69 -19.34
N GLU A 125 6.79 -14.91 -19.04
CA GLU A 125 6.36 -15.31 -17.71
C GLU A 125 7.48 -15.13 -16.68
N PHE A 126 7.13 -14.63 -15.50
CA PHE A 126 8.02 -14.54 -14.35
C PHE A 126 7.27 -14.84 -13.05
N ALA A 127 8.00 -15.20 -12.01
CA ALA A 127 7.48 -15.28 -10.64
C ALA A 127 8.35 -14.42 -9.73
N THR A 128 7.74 -13.57 -8.89
CA THR A 128 8.50 -12.61 -8.07
C THR A 128 9.37 -13.30 -7.01
N CYS A 129 9.04 -14.54 -6.64
CA CYS A 129 9.82 -15.38 -5.73
C CYS A 129 11.09 -16.00 -6.35
N ASP A 130 11.27 -15.89 -7.67
CA ASP A 130 12.41 -16.50 -8.36
C ASP A 130 13.68 -15.63 -8.21
N PRO A 131 14.86 -16.21 -7.90
CA PRO A 131 16.11 -15.46 -7.81
C PRO A 131 16.47 -14.67 -9.08
N SER A 132 16.06 -15.15 -10.26
CA SER A 132 16.24 -14.42 -11.51
C SER A 132 15.47 -13.10 -11.54
N TYR A 133 14.38 -12.98 -10.78
CA TYR A 133 13.57 -11.77 -10.67
C TYR A 133 14.05 -10.88 -9.51
N TYR A 134 13.99 -11.36 -8.26
CA TYR A 134 14.19 -10.50 -7.09
C TYR A 134 15.63 -9.97 -6.95
N LYS A 135 16.62 -10.57 -7.65
CA LYS A 135 17.98 -9.98 -7.74
C LYS A 135 17.95 -8.55 -8.28
N HIS A 136 17.01 -8.23 -9.16
CA HIS A 136 16.84 -6.89 -9.70
C HIS A 136 16.26 -5.93 -8.66
N GLN A 137 15.32 -6.40 -7.83
CA GLN A 137 14.80 -5.64 -6.70
C GLN A 137 15.87 -5.38 -5.64
N GLN A 138 16.70 -6.38 -5.30
CA GLN A 138 17.84 -6.21 -4.40
C GLN A 138 18.84 -5.18 -4.95
N LYS A 139 19.15 -5.23 -6.25
CA LYS A 139 20.02 -4.25 -6.90
C LYS A 139 19.42 -2.83 -6.81
N LEU A 140 18.14 -2.67 -7.14
CA LEU A 140 17.43 -1.39 -7.07
C LEU A 140 17.40 -0.84 -5.64
N PHE A 141 17.19 -1.70 -4.65
CA PHE A 141 17.25 -1.30 -3.25
C PHE A 141 18.63 -0.74 -2.87
N LEU A 142 19.71 -1.39 -3.29
CA LEU A 142 21.06 -0.90 -3.06
C LEU A 142 21.35 0.41 -3.80
N ASP A 143 20.80 0.59 -5.00
CA ASP A 143 20.86 1.87 -5.73
C ASP A 143 20.11 2.98 -4.96
N PHE A 144 18.91 2.70 -4.46
CA PHE A 144 18.12 3.64 -3.64
C PHE A 144 18.81 3.95 -2.32
N LEU A 145 19.44 2.97 -1.68
CA LEU A 145 20.23 3.19 -0.46
C LEU A 145 21.39 4.16 -0.72
N ARG A 146 22.16 3.94 -1.80
CA ARG A 146 23.24 4.85 -2.22
C ARG A 146 22.74 6.25 -2.55
N ALA A 147 21.55 6.37 -3.14
CA ALA A 147 20.93 7.65 -3.48
C ALA A 147 20.25 8.34 -2.28
N GLY A 148 20.27 7.74 -1.08
CA GLY A 148 19.57 8.28 0.09
C GLY A 148 18.04 8.32 -0.08
N LEU A 149 17.50 7.36 -0.85
CA LEU A 149 16.07 7.13 -1.07
C LEU A 149 15.54 5.95 -0.24
N ALA A 150 16.42 5.14 0.33
CA ALA A 150 16.10 4.13 1.34
C ALA A 150 16.97 4.36 2.58
N GLU A 151 16.41 4.27 3.78
CA GLU A 151 17.17 4.35 5.03
C GLU A 151 16.56 3.52 6.16
N ARG A 152 17.30 3.39 7.27
CA ARG A 152 16.78 2.77 8.50
C ARG A 152 16.34 3.84 9.48
N GLU A 153 15.11 3.72 9.96
CA GLU A 153 14.54 4.60 10.98
C GLU A 153 13.93 3.75 12.11
N GLU A 154 13.94 4.28 13.33
CA GLU A 154 13.11 3.75 14.41
C GLU A 154 11.69 4.27 14.24
N ARG A 155 10.73 3.36 14.12
CA ARG A 155 9.31 3.71 13.99
C ARG A 155 8.46 2.85 14.91
N LYS A 156 7.36 3.44 15.37
CA LYS A 156 6.21 2.70 15.90
C LYS A 156 5.50 2.05 14.72
N LEU A 157 5.27 0.76 14.83
CA LEU A 157 4.77 -0.07 13.73
C LEU A 157 3.59 -0.89 14.21
N ASN A 158 2.70 -1.14 13.26
CA ASN A 158 1.63 -2.11 13.40
C ASN A 158 2.24 -3.51 13.43
N TRP A 159 2.06 -4.24 14.52
CA TRP A 159 2.49 -5.63 14.67
C TRP A 159 1.27 -6.55 14.74
N ASP A 160 1.24 -7.55 13.88
CA ASP A 160 0.24 -8.61 13.94
C ASP A 160 0.76 -9.76 14.83
N PRO A 161 0.15 -10.01 16.00
CA PRO A 161 0.61 -11.05 16.92
C PRO A 161 0.29 -12.48 16.45
N VAL A 162 -0.60 -12.64 15.47
CA VAL A 162 -0.94 -13.95 14.90
C VAL A 162 -0.03 -14.27 13.72
N ASP A 163 0.11 -13.32 12.79
CA ASP A 163 0.99 -13.47 11.62
C ASP A 163 2.48 -13.26 11.99
N MET A 164 2.77 -12.78 13.21
CA MET A 164 4.12 -12.55 13.75
C MET A 164 4.98 -11.68 12.83
N THR A 165 4.38 -10.60 12.32
CA THR A 165 5.00 -9.73 11.31
C THR A 165 4.58 -8.27 11.50
N VAL A 166 5.35 -7.37 10.90
CA VAL A 166 5.01 -5.95 10.79
C VAL A 166 4.04 -5.77 9.62
N LEU A 167 3.00 -4.97 9.83
CA LEU A 167 2.04 -4.56 8.82
C LEU A 167 2.29 -3.10 8.42
N ALA A 168 2.19 -2.80 7.13
CA ALA A 168 2.08 -1.42 6.67
C ALA A 168 0.72 -0.81 7.10
N ASN A 169 0.58 0.51 7.07
CA ASN A 169 -0.68 1.16 7.46
C ASN A 169 -1.86 0.70 6.60
N GLU A 170 -1.62 0.43 5.32
CA GLU A 170 -2.60 -0.02 4.33
C GLU A 170 -3.03 -1.49 4.56
N GLN A 171 -2.32 -2.23 5.42
CA GLN A 171 -2.59 -3.62 5.76
C GLN A 171 -3.34 -3.77 7.10
N VAL A 172 -3.72 -2.65 7.73
CA VAL A 172 -4.55 -2.63 8.93
C VAL A 172 -5.92 -2.10 8.55
N ILE A 173 -6.95 -2.93 8.73
CA ILE A 173 -8.35 -2.60 8.40
C ILE A 173 -9.13 -2.63 9.72
N ASP A 174 -9.80 -1.54 10.07
CA ASP A 174 -10.54 -1.41 11.34
C ASP A 174 -9.70 -1.81 12.58
N GLY A 175 -8.40 -1.51 12.55
CA GLY A 175 -7.46 -1.84 13.64
C GLY A 175 -7.05 -3.29 13.78
N ARG A 176 -7.39 -4.10 12.78
CA ARG A 176 -7.05 -5.52 12.73
C ARG A 176 -6.16 -5.79 11.54
N GLY A 177 -5.34 -6.82 11.64
CA GLY A 177 -4.58 -7.30 10.50
C GLY A 177 -5.54 -7.70 9.38
N TRP A 178 -5.34 -7.18 8.16
CA TRP A 178 -6.25 -7.39 7.02
C TRP A 178 -6.55 -8.85 6.72
N ARG A 179 -5.67 -9.76 7.15
CA ARG A 179 -5.80 -11.20 6.95
C ARG A 179 -6.13 -11.96 8.23
N SER A 180 -5.35 -11.77 9.29
CA SER A 180 -5.54 -12.51 10.55
C SER A 180 -6.84 -12.12 11.27
N GLY A 181 -7.32 -10.89 11.04
CA GLY A 181 -8.39 -10.28 11.83
C GLY A 181 -7.98 -10.02 13.28
N ALA A 182 -6.73 -10.24 13.67
CA ALA A 182 -6.25 -10.04 15.03
C ALA A 182 -6.09 -8.55 15.34
N PRO A 183 -6.38 -8.10 16.58
CA PRO A 183 -6.05 -6.73 17.00
C PRO A 183 -4.55 -6.47 16.84
N VAL A 184 -4.21 -5.38 16.17
CA VAL A 184 -2.82 -4.98 15.93
C VAL A 184 -2.21 -4.34 17.17
N GLU A 185 -0.97 -4.72 17.50
CA GLU A 185 -0.16 -4.12 18.56
C GLU A 185 0.74 -3.01 18.01
N GLN A 186 1.16 -2.07 18.87
CA GLN A 186 2.20 -1.09 18.53
C GLN A 186 3.55 -1.54 19.08
N ARG A 187 4.58 -1.62 18.20
CA ARG A 187 5.96 -1.93 18.60
C ARG A 187 6.94 -0.95 17.99
N GLU A 188 7.95 -0.56 18.77
CA GLU A 188 9.08 0.24 18.27
C GLU A 188 10.17 -0.68 17.73
N MET A 189 10.48 -0.55 16.43
CA MET A 189 11.54 -1.34 15.79
C MET A 189 12.27 -0.51 14.73
N LYS A 190 13.53 -0.87 14.47
CA LYS A 190 14.30 -0.33 13.34
C LYS A 190 13.82 -0.98 12.03
N GLN A 191 13.25 -0.19 11.14
CA GLN A 191 12.76 -0.66 9.83
C GLN A 191 13.44 0.05 8.68
N TRP A 192 13.42 -0.60 7.52
CA TRP A 192 13.75 0.04 6.25
C TRP A 192 12.56 0.83 5.74
N VAL A 193 12.79 2.07 5.33
CA VAL A 193 11.76 2.94 4.75
C VAL A 193 12.25 3.51 3.44
N PHE A 194 11.33 3.70 2.49
CA PHE A 194 11.58 4.51 1.31
C PHE A 194 11.16 5.95 1.57
N LYS A 195 12.02 6.90 1.18
CA LYS A 195 11.74 8.35 1.25
C LYS A 195 10.80 8.79 0.14
N ILE A 196 9.64 8.15 0.00
CA ILE A 196 8.62 8.49 -0.99
C ILE A 196 8.16 9.95 -0.83
N SER A 197 8.23 10.50 0.39
CA SER A 197 7.92 11.89 0.68
C SER A 197 8.77 12.90 -0.10
N LYS A 198 10.00 12.54 -0.51
CA LYS A 198 10.82 13.37 -1.41
C LYS A 198 10.16 13.59 -2.78
N TYR A 199 9.24 12.71 -3.17
CA TYR A 199 8.52 12.74 -4.43
C TYR A 199 7.04 13.11 -4.26
N SER A 200 6.56 13.45 -3.05
CA SER A 200 5.14 13.73 -2.82
C SER A 200 4.58 14.84 -3.72
N GLN A 201 5.35 15.91 -3.94
CA GLN A 201 4.92 17.02 -4.80
C GLN A 201 4.88 16.59 -6.28
N GLU A 202 5.92 15.89 -6.75
CA GLU A 202 5.97 15.37 -8.12
C GLU A 202 4.84 14.36 -8.40
N LEU A 203 4.59 13.45 -7.45
CA LEU A 203 3.47 12.49 -7.52
C LEU A 203 2.12 13.20 -7.57
N LEU A 204 1.94 14.27 -6.79
CA LEU A 204 0.71 15.04 -6.75
C LEU A 204 0.46 15.78 -8.07
N ASP A 205 1.49 16.43 -8.62
CA ASP A 205 1.41 17.19 -9.87
C ASP A 205 1.22 16.25 -11.08
N ALA A 206 1.85 15.08 -11.06
CA ALA A 206 1.70 14.07 -12.10
C ALA A 206 0.25 13.61 -12.28
N LEU A 207 -0.58 13.64 -11.24
CA LEU A 207 -2.00 13.25 -11.32
C LEU A 207 -2.81 14.12 -12.30
N ASP A 208 -2.41 15.38 -12.53
CA ASP A 208 -3.05 16.28 -13.50
C ASP A 208 -2.77 15.87 -14.95
N THR A 209 -1.66 15.17 -15.19
CA THR A 209 -1.26 14.68 -16.52
C THR A 209 -1.90 13.35 -16.89
N LEU A 210 -2.49 12.64 -15.93
CA LEU A 210 -3.13 11.34 -16.12
C LEU A 210 -4.59 11.48 -16.57
N ASP A 211 -4.80 12.12 -17.72
CA ASP A 211 -6.11 12.41 -18.32
C ASP A 211 -6.96 11.15 -18.61
N ARG A 212 -6.30 10.01 -18.84
CA ARG A 212 -6.96 8.70 -19.08
C ARG A 212 -7.27 7.90 -17.82
N TRP A 213 -6.93 8.41 -16.63
CA TRP A 213 -7.22 7.73 -15.36
C TRP A 213 -8.60 8.11 -14.82
N PRO A 214 -9.34 7.19 -14.17
CA PRO A 214 -10.61 7.52 -13.53
C PRO A 214 -10.44 8.60 -12.44
N ASP A 215 -11.34 9.59 -12.43
CA ASP A 215 -11.31 10.71 -11.48
C ASP A 215 -11.29 10.24 -10.02
N LYS A 216 -12.07 9.20 -9.71
CA LYS A 216 -12.11 8.62 -8.36
C LYS A 216 -10.72 8.14 -7.90
N VAL A 217 -9.94 7.50 -8.78
CA VAL A 217 -8.60 6.99 -8.44
C VAL A 217 -7.65 8.15 -8.21
N ARG A 218 -7.69 9.18 -9.07
CA ARG A 218 -6.87 10.38 -8.91
C ARG A 218 -7.20 11.11 -7.61
N LEU A 219 -8.50 11.27 -7.29
CA LEU A 219 -8.95 11.89 -6.05
C LEU A 219 -8.49 11.11 -4.81
N MET A 220 -8.60 9.78 -4.82
CA MET A 220 -8.09 8.93 -3.74
C MET A 220 -6.59 9.15 -3.52
N GLN A 221 -5.79 9.21 -4.59
CA GLN A 221 -4.36 9.48 -4.50
C GLN A 221 -4.05 10.90 -3.99
N ARG A 222 -4.79 11.93 -4.44
CA ARG A 222 -4.63 13.31 -3.92
C ARG A 222 -4.89 13.38 -2.43
N ASN A 223 -5.99 12.77 -1.97
CA ASN A 223 -6.35 12.74 -0.56
C ASN A 223 -5.34 11.95 0.26
N TRP A 224 -4.83 10.84 -0.28
CA TRP A 224 -3.80 10.02 0.35
C TRP A 224 -2.46 10.77 0.51
N ILE A 225 -2.03 11.51 -0.52
CA ILE A 225 -0.82 12.35 -0.44
C ILE A 225 -1.04 13.50 0.56
N GLY A 226 -2.25 14.07 0.59
CA GLY A 226 -2.68 14.97 1.67
C GLY A 226 -1.84 16.25 1.79
N ARG A 227 -1.38 16.83 0.68
CA ARG A 227 -0.63 18.10 0.72
C ARG A 227 -1.48 19.16 1.40
N SER A 228 -0.89 19.84 2.36
CA SER A 228 -1.46 21.00 3.02
C SER A 228 -0.42 22.11 3.15
N GLU A 229 -0.90 23.35 3.11
CA GLU A 229 -0.10 24.53 3.36
C GLU A 229 -0.62 25.21 4.62
N GLY A 230 0.30 25.69 5.45
CA GLY A 230 -0.04 26.20 6.77
C GLY A 230 1.13 26.95 7.40
N LEU A 231 0.96 27.32 8.66
CA LEU A 231 1.96 28.03 9.43
C LEU A 231 2.46 27.19 10.60
N LEU A 232 3.77 27.27 10.85
CA LEU A 232 4.34 26.93 12.13
C LEU A 232 4.22 28.15 13.05
N ILE A 233 3.55 28.00 14.18
CA ILE A 233 3.32 29.08 15.13
C ILE A 233 3.91 28.66 16.48
N ARG A 234 4.70 29.56 17.08
CA ARG A 234 5.30 29.35 18.39
C ARG A 234 4.45 30.07 19.44
N PHE A 235 4.01 29.32 20.44
CA PHE A 235 3.37 29.84 21.63
C PHE A 235 4.37 29.81 22.77
N ALA A 236 4.57 30.94 23.44
CA ALA A 236 5.36 30.95 24.67
C ALA A 236 4.62 30.12 25.73
N LEU A 237 5.35 29.35 26.54
CA LEU A 237 4.78 28.65 27.68
C LEU A 237 4.86 29.54 28.92
N ASP A 238 3.84 29.49 29.78
CA ASP A 238 3.86 30.20 31.05
C ASP A 238 4.95 29.58 31.95
N PRO A 239 5.99 30.35 32.34
CA PRO A 239 7.10 29.84 33.15
C PRO A 239 6.68 29.23 34.50
N VAL A 240 5.49 29.59 35.01
CA VAL A 240 4.97 29.07 36.29
C VAL A 240 4.44 27.64 36.15
N THR A 241 3.86 27.31 35.00
CA THR A 241 3.21 26.01 34.75
C THR A 241 4.01 25.09 33.84
N ALA A 242 4.95 25.66 33.07
CA ALA A 242 5.79 24.92 32.15
C ALA A 242 6.78 23.99 32.90
N PRO A 243 7.05 22.79 32.35
CA PRO A 243 8.18 21.98 32.80
C PRO A 243 9.51 22.71 32.66
N GLU A 244 10.46 22.40 33.53
CA GLU A 244 11.80 23.01 33.51
C GLU A 244 12.48 22.81 32.15
N GLY A 245 13.02 23.90 31.59
CA GLY A 245 13.68 23.92 30.28
C GLY A 245 12.75 24.03 29.08
N ALA A 246 11.42 24.05 29.27
CA ALA A 246 10.46 24.22 28.18
C ALA A 246 9.90 25.65 28.13
N ASN A 247 10.24 26.40 27.08
CA ASN A 247 9.87 27.81 26.95
C ASN A 247 8.77 28.08 25.91
N GLU A 248 8.57 27.15 24.96
CA GLU A 248 7.62 27.32 23.88
C GLU A 248 7.02 25.99 23.40
N LEU A 249 5.83 26.08 22.84
CA LEU A 249 5.17 25.03 22.09
C LEU A 249 5.04 25.48 20.63
N THR A 250 5.65 24.73 19.71
CA THR A 250 5.45 24.94 18.28
C THR A 250 4.28 24.09 17.79
N ILE A 251 3.30 24.71 17.14
CA ILE A 251 2.18 24.02 16.48
C ILE A 251 2.26 24.19 14.95
N PHE A 252 1.61 23.30 14.22
CA PHE A 252 1.29 23.47 12.80
C PHE A 252 -0.22 23.64 12.64
N THR A 253 -0.64 24.61 11.81
CA THR A 253 -2.06 24.76 11.44
C THR A 253 -2.21 25.20 9.99
N THR A 254 -3.17 24.58 9.29
CA THR A 254 -3.64 25.01 7.96
C THR A 254 -4.68 26.13 8.06
N ARG A 255 -5.21 26.38 9.26
CA ARG A 255 -6.24 27.37 9.57
C ARG A 255 -5.67 28.48 10.47
N HIS A 256 -4.64 29.15 9.99
CA HIS A 256 -4.02 30.27 10.70
C HIS A 256 -4.96 31.49 10.79
N ASP A 257 -5.95 31.58 9.91
CA ASP A 257 -7.05 32.55 9.97
C ASP A 257 -7.87 32.44 11.26
N THR A 258 -7.96 31.24 11.86
CA THR A 258 -8.74 31.01 13.09
C THR A 258 -7.91 31.15 14.36
N LEU A 259 -6.70 31.71 14.30
CA LEU A 259 -5.77 31.76 15.43
C LEU A 259 -6.37 32.47 16.65
N PHE A 260 -7.03 33.61 16.43
CA PHE A 260 -7.76 34.34 17.48
C PHE A 260 -8.97 33.57 18.04
N GLY A 261 -9.29 32.38 17.52
CA GLY A 261 -10.30 31.50 18.09
C GLY A 261 -9.73 30.45 19.04
N ALA A 262 -8.40 30.31 19.15
CA ALA A 262 -7.77 29.23 19.89
C ALA A 262 -8.08 29.31 21.39
N LYS A 263 -8.73 28.27 21.93
CA LYS A 263 -9.11 28.17 23.36
C LYS A 263 -8.25 27.22 24.17
N PHE A 264 -7.59 26.27 23.51
CA PHE A 264 -6.68 25.33 24.14
C PHE A 264 -5.68 24.80 23.09
N MET A 265 -4.61 24.19 23.58
CA MET A 265 -3.65 23.45 22.78
C MET A 265 -3.75 21.97 23.14
N ALA A 266 -3.77 21.10 22.14
CA ALA A 266 -3.66 19.67 22.34
C ALA A 266 -2.27 19.20 21.92
N ILE A 267 -1.65 18.36 22.76
CA ILE A 267 -0.36 17.72 22.49
C ILE A 267 -0.53 16.20 22.52
N ALA A 268 0.29 15.49 21.74
CA ALA A 268 0.23 14.04 21.70
C ALA A 268 0.62 13.41 23.06
N PRO A 269 0.10 12.21 23.41
CA PRO A 269 0.43 11.52 24.66
C PRO A 269 1.92 11.21 24.84
N ASP A 270 2.70 11.16 23.76
CA ASP A 270 4.16 10.96 23.76
C ASP A 270 4.95 12.25 23.56
N HIS A 271 4.30 13.41 23.52
CA HIS A 271 4.98 14.69 23.45
C HIS A 271 5.80 14.94 24.74
N PRO A 272 7.03 15.50 24.66
CA PRO A 272 7.88 15.72 25.84
C PRO A 272 7.19 16.49 26.99
N LEU A 273 6.39 17.50 26.67
CA LEU A 273 5.59 18.25 27.66
C LEU A 273 4.58 17.36 28.40
N ALA A 274 3.91 16.44 27.69
CA ALA A 274 2.93 15.53 28.30
C ALA A 274 3.63 14.55 29.25
N LEU A 275 4.78 14.00 28.84
CA LEU A 275 5.58 13.09 29.66
C LEU A 275 6.13 13.79 30.92
N ALA A 276 6.61 15.02 30.77
CA ALA A 276 7.10 15.82 31.90
C ALA A 276 5.99 16.16 32.91
N ALA A 277 4.80 16.51 32.42
CA ALA A 277 3.63 16.72 33.28
C ALA A 277 3.18 15.43 33.99
N ALA A 278 3.21 14.30 33.27
CA ALA A 278 2.82 13.00 33.81
C ALA A 278 3.73 12.51 34.94
N ALA A 279 5.01 12.89 34.94
CA ALA A 279 5.95 12.55 36.01
C ALA A 279 5.51 13.04 37.40
N LYS A 280 4.69 14.09 37.46
CA LYS A 280 4.14 14.67 38.69
C LYS A 280 2.63 14.40 38.88
N ASN A 281 1.98 13.70 37.94
CA ASN A 281 0.54 13.46 37.96
C ASN A 281 0.21 12.00 37.56
N PRO A 282 -0.03 11.11 38.54
CA PRO A 282 -0.33 9.70 38.29
C PRO A 282 -1.53 9.48 37.37
N LYS A 283 -2.58 10.32 37.45
CA LYS A 283 -3.76 10.20 36.59
C LYS A 283 -3.45 10.50 35.14
N LEU A 284 -2.58 11.49 34.88
CA LEU A 284 -2.11 11.78 33.52
C LEU A 284 -1.22 10.64 32.99
N ALA A 285 -0.40 10.01 33.84
CA ALA A 285 0.40 8.86 33.45
C ALA A 285 -0.50 7.66 33.05
N GLU A 286 -1.57 7.39 33.80
CA GLU A 286 -2.58 6.39 33.46
C GLU A 286 -3.29 6.72 32.15
N PHE A 287 -3.72 7.98 31.96
CA PHE A 287 -4.33 8.45 30.72
C PHE A 287 -3.41 8.25 29.51
N ILE A 288 -2.12 8.59 29.63
CA ILE A 288 -1.14 8.37 28.55
C ILE A 288 -0.97 6.87 28.27
N ALA A 289 -0.95 6.02 29.29
CA ALA A 289 -0.84 4.58 29.12
C ALA A 289 -2.09 3.99 28.43
N GLU A 290 -3.28 4.50 28.73
CA GLU A 290 -4.53 4.15 28.05
C GLU A 290 -4.52 4.63 26.59
N ALA A 291 -4.18 5.90 26.34
CA ALA A 291 -4.11 6.48 25.00
C ALA A 291 -3.16 5.70 24.09
N LYS A 292 -2.04 5.19 24.62
CA LYS A 292 -1.06 4.36 23.89
C LYS A 292 -1.57 2.96 23.53
N ARG A 293 -2.67 2.49 24.12
CA ARG A 293 -3.30 1.20 23.77
C ARG A 293 -4.20 1.30 22.54
N HIS A 294 -4.61 2.50 22.15
CA HIS A 294 -5.38 2.69 20.92
C HIS A 294 -4.48 2.48 19.69
N GLY A 295 -5.00 1.77 18.68
CA GLY A 295 -4.27 1.50 17.45
C GLY A 295 -4.02 2.78 16.63
N THR A 296 -2.97 2.79 15.82
CA THR A 296 -2.58 3.96 15.00
C THR A 296 -3.23 3.98 13.61
N ALA A 297 -4.16 3.06 13.33
CA ALA A 297 -4.85 3.04 12.05
C ALA A 297 -5.80 4.24 11.94
N GLN A 298 -5.75 4.94 10.80
CA GLN A 298 -6.51 6.18 10.59
C GLN A 298 -8.02 6.00 10.81
N GLU A 299 -8.57 4.86 10.38
CA GLU A 299 -10.00 4.53 10.56
C GLU A 299 -10.41 4.42 12.04
N ILE A 300 -9.54 3.87 12.90
CA ILE A 300 -9.78 3.84 14.34
C ILE A 300 -9.73 5.25 14.91
N ILE A 301 -8.72 6.03 14.51
CA ILE A 301 -8.51 7.40 15.01
C ILE A 301 -9.71 8.29 14.64
N ASP A 302 -10.24 8.15 13.43
CA ASP A 302 -11.33 8.97 12.91
C ASP A 302 -12.68 8.65 13.58
N THR A 303 -12.88 7.41 14.04
CA THR A 303 -14.14 6.93 14.65
C THR A 303 -14.12 6.86 16.17
N ALA A 304 -12.94 6.91 16.80
CA ALA A 304 -12.80 6.85 18.24
C ALA A 304 -13.42 8.07 18.96
N GLU A 305 -13.90 7.83 20.18
CA GLU A 305 -14.29 8.92 21.08
C GLU A 305 -13.08 9.82 21.38
N LYS A 306 -13.27 11.14 21.29
CA LYS A 306 -12.22 12.11 21.58
C LYS A 306 -11.99 12.20 23.08
N LEU A 307 -10.97 11.52 23.57
CA LEU A 307 -10.52 11.61 24.95
C LEU A 307 -9.51 12.76 25.11
N GLY A 308 -9.48 13.37 26.30
CA GLY A 308 -8.56 14.46 26.62
C GLY A 308 -8.30 14.56 28.12
N PHE A 309 -7.13 15.11 28.48
CA PHE A 309 -6.73 15.33 29.87
C PHE A 309 -6.04 16.69 29.99
N ASP A 310 -6.46 17.52 30.95
CA ASP A 310 -5.81 18.81 31.22
C ASP A 310 -4.45 18.61 31.89
N THR A 311 -3.38 19.01 31.20
CA THR A 311 -2.00 18.87 31.70
C THR A 311 -1.66 19.91 32.77
N GLY A 312 -2.46 20.97 32.89
CA GLY A 312 -2.17 22.14 33.73
C GLY A 312 -1.15 23.11 33.14
N ILE A 313 -0.47 22.74 32.05
CA ILE A 313 0.48 23.61 31.35
C ILE A 313 -0.29 24.69 30.59
N LYS A 314 0.10 25.95 30.77
CA LYS A 314 -0.49 27.09 30.07
C LYS A 314 0.46 27.63 29.00
N ALA A 315 -0.15 28.05 27.89
CA ALA A 315 0.52 28.69 26.78
C ALA A 315 -0.03 30.11 26.64
N ILE A 316 0.85 31.06 26.32
CA ILE A 316 0.52 32.47 26.13
C ILE A 316 0.20 32.68 24.65
N HIS A 317 -0.97 33.24 24.35
CA HIS A 317 -1.37 33.49 22.98
C HIS A 317 -0.47 34.57 22.34
N PRO A 318 0.09 34.33 21.14
CA PRO A 318 1.16 35.17 20.58
C PRO A 318 0.71 36.59 20.23
N PHE A 319 -0.60 36.83 20.10
CA PHE A 319 -1.19 38.13 19.81
C PHE A 319 -1.94 38.77 20.97
N ASP A 320 -2.18 38.03 22.06
CA ASP A 320 -2.88 38.57 23.24
C ASP A 320 -2.40 37.85 24.51
N ALA A 321 -1.64 38.56 25.34
CA ALA A 321 -1.10 38.00 26.58
C ALA A 321 -2.14 37.91 27.70
N ASN A 322 -3.32 38.52 27.55
CA ASN A 322 -4.35 38.58 28.59
C ASN A 322 -5.46 37.53 28.38
N TRP A 323 -5.30 36.62 27.42
CA TRP A 323 -6.33 35.65 27.05
C TRP A 323 -6.31 34.36 27.85
#